data_AF-A0A3D2CHK2-F1
#
_entry.id   AF-A0A3D2CHK2-F1
#
_cell.length_a   1.000
_cell.length_b   1.000
_cell.length_c   1.000
_cell.angle_alpha   90.00
_cell.angle_beta   90.00
_cell.angle_gamma   90.00
#
_symmetry.space_group_name_H-M   'P 1'
#
loop_
_entity.id
_entity.type
_entity.pdbx_description
1 polymer ?
#
loop_
_entity_poly.entity_id
_entity_poly.type
_entity_poly.pdbx_seq_one_letter_code
_entity_poly.pdbx_strand_id
1 'polypeptide(L)'
;MNILNTLCCVILVGSGCAGPDNAFTKLSDPIPPEQDTSAPPAEPVEEPAIPEVPPACPDRLYPAVLTQIDESCRFEPPVVTYTPVVEWNISSFDEFSHLTEQQSAPVVGQFTDDNADGVVDADDVPDIVTVSNSLLSTDVALRMISGDGTVVHWSRQIWVVDGQDMTAIAASTPAIGDVDLDDE
;
A
#
# COMPACT_ATOMS: atom_id res chain seq x y z
N MET A 1 -41.58 3.82 36.21
CA MET A 1 -43.00 4.04 35.88
C MET A 1 -43.06 5.41 35.21
N ASN A 2 -43.20 5.60 33.91
CA ASN A 2 -43.54 4.78 32.74
C ASN A 2 -42.92 5.53 31.51
N ILE A 3 -42.20 4.84 30.59
CA ILE A 3 -42.66 4.51 29.21
C ILE A 3 -42.61 5.77 28.28
N LEU A 4 -41.97 5.86 27.10
CA LEU A 4 -41.62 4.88 26.06
C LEU A 4 -40.47 5.41 25.19
N ASN A 5 -39.60 4.46 24.84
CA ASN A 5 -38.75 4.41 23.66
C ASN A 5 -39.59 4.58 22.37
N THR A 6 -39.05 5.17 21.31
CA THR A 6 -39.26 4.83 19.87
C THR A 6 -38.88 6.04 19.01
N LEU A 7 -37.69 6.01 18.42
CA LEU A 7 -37.57 6.45 17.03
C LEU A 7 -36.70 5.42 16.30
N CYS A 8 -37.38 4.40 15.82
CA CYS A 8 -36.91 3.53 14.77
C CYS A 8 -36.80 4.40 13.51
N CYS A 9 -35.58 4.62 13.02
CA CYS A 9 -35.36 5.04 11.64
C CYS A 9 -34.32 4.10 11.04
N VAL A 10 -34.78 2.88 10.74
CA VAL A 10 -34.14 2.05 9.73
C VAL A 10 -34.43 2.71 8.39
N ILE A 11 -33.46 3.43 7.85
CA ILE A 11 -33.46 3.83 6.44
C ILE A 11 -32.36 3.01 5.77
N LEU A 12 -32.75 1.82 5.33
CA LEU A 12 -32.09 1.10 4.25
C LEU A 12 -32.51 1.81 2.95
N VAL A 13 -31.61 2.59 2.36
CA VAL A 13 -31.72 3.01 0.96
C VAL A 13 -30.53 2.42 0.23
N GLY A 14 -30.78 1.30 -0.44
CA GLY A 14 -29.93 0.83 -1.52
C GLY A 14 -30.27 1.58 -2.80
N SER A 15 -29.30 2.30 -3.34
CA SER A 15 -29.16 2.73 -4.74
C SER A 15 -27.82 3.47 -4.79
N GLY A 16 -26.80 2.99 -5.48
CA GLY A 16 -26.79 2.89 -6.93
C GLY A 16 -26.18 4.17 -7.49
N CYS A 17 -25.01 4.03 -8.11
CA CYS A 17 -24.14 5.09 -8.61
C CYS A 17 -24.88 6.24 -9.34
N ALA A 18 -24.58 7.49 -8.97
CA ALA A 18 -24.70 8.66 -9.85
C ALA A 18 -24.05 9.90 -9.20
N GLY A 19 -22.95 10.40 -9.80
CA GLY A 19 -22.37 11.71 -9.50
C GLY A 19 -20.84 11.72 -9.55
N PRO A 20 -20.18 12.36 -10.54
CA PRO A 20 -18.74 12.48 -10.61
C PRO A 20 -18.31 13.82 -10.02
N ASP A 21 -17.87 13.81 -8.77
CA ASP A 21 -17.38 15.00 -8.08
C ASP A 21 -15.97 14.74 -7.53
N ASN A 22 -15.19 13.89 -8.22
CA ASN A 22 -13.77 13.72 -7.94
C ASN A 22 -13.03 14.93 -8.50
N ALA A 23 -13.11 16.08 -7.83
CA ALA A 23 -12.30 17.24 -8.15
C ALA A 23 -10.86 17.03 -7.70
N PHE A 24 -10.20 16.04 -8.29
CA PHE A 24 -8.76 16.10 -8.50
C PHE A 24 -8.54 17.36 -9.33
N THR A 25 -7.77 18.33 -8.84
CA THR A 25 -7.30 19.41 -9.70
C THR A 25 -6.43 18.73 -10.74
N LYS A 26 -6.99 18.46 -11.92
CA LYS A 26 -6.28 17.81 -13.00
C LYS A 26 -5.13 18.75 -13.36
N LEU A 27 -3.92 18.41 -12.91
CA LEU A 27 -2.70 18.98 -13.48
C LEU A 27 -2.89 18.84 -14.99
N SER A 28 -2.85 19.97 -15.70
CA SER A 28 -3.02 19.94 -17.14
C SER A 28 -1.98 18.99 -17.69
N ASP A 29 -2.42 17.96 -18.41
CA ASP A 29 -1.51 17.00 -19.03
C ASP A 29 -0.46 17.83 -19.79
N PRO A 30 0.85 17.64 -19.53
CA PRO A 30 1.86 18.41 -20.23
C PRO A 30 1.61 18.24 -21.73
N ILE A 31 1.57 19.35 -22.46
CA ILE A 31 1.40 19.31 -23.91
C ILE A 31 2.53 18.41 -24.43
N PRO A 32 2.20 17.26 -25.04
CA PRO A 32 3.23 16.39 -25.56
C PRO A 32 4.07 17.21 -26.55
N PRO A 33 5.40 17.12 -26.53
CA PRO A 33 6.19 17.75 -27.57
C PRO A 33 5.62 17.31 -28.93
N GLU A 34 5.40 18.27 -29.84
CA GLU A 34 4.81 17.99 -31.17
C GLU A 34 5.61 16.94 -31.96
N GLN A 35 6.84 16.71 -31.53
CA GLN A 35 7.74 15.70 -32.06
C GLN A 35 8.01 14.65 -30.99
N ASP A 36 7.56 13.43 -31.28
CA ASP A 36 7.88 12.24 -30.51
C ASP A 36 9.40 11.99 -30.54
N THR A 37 10.08 12.28 -29.43
CA THR A 37 11.52 12.05 -29.31
C THR A 37 11.87 10.58 -29.05
N SER A 38 10.88 9.68 -28.96
CA SER A 38 11.10 8.24 -28.86
C SER A 38 11.22 7.56 -30.23
N ALA A 39 10.96 8.29 -31.32
CA ALA A 39 11.17 7.81 -32.67
C ALA A 39 12.68 7.76 -33.02
N PRO A 40 13.22 6.60 -33.46
CA PRO A 40 14.57 6.52 -34.02
C PRO A 40 14.71 7.48 -35.22
N PRO A 41 15.91 7.99 -35.54
CA PRO A 41 16.12 8.83 -36.72
C PRO A 41 15.52 8.16 -37.96
N ALA A 42 14.73 8.91 -38.73
CA ALA A 42 14.10 8.41 -39.94
C ALA A 42 15.17 8.14 -41.02
N GLU A 43 15.67 6.91 -41.04
CA GLU A 43 16.26 6.31 -42.24
C GLU A 43 15.18 6.29 -43.35
N PRO A 44 15.51 6.51 -44.62
CA PRO A 44 14.54 6.46 -45.71
C PRO A 44 13.96 5.03 -45.78
N VAL A 45 12.72 4.88 -45.34
CA VAL A 45 12.00 3.60 -45.35
C VAL A 45 11.58 3.31 -46.79
N GLU A 46 12.36 2.49 -47.51
CA GLU A 46 11.78 1.67 -48.57
C GLU A 46 10.67 0.86 -47.90
N GLU A 47 9.42 1.08 -48.31
CA GLU A 47 8.24 0.43 -47.73
C GLU A 47 8.45 -1.10 -47.79
N PRO A 48 8.75 -1.75 -46.64
CA PRO A 48 9.10 -3.15 -46.67
C PRO A 48 7.84 -3.91 -47.06
N ALA A 49 7.92 -4.74 -48.11
CA ALA A 49 6.83 -5.61 -48.52
C ALA A 49 6.29 -6.33 -47.28
N ILE A 50 5.03 -6.05 -46.93
CA ILE A 50 4.39 -6.64 -45.76
C ILE A 50 4.40 -8.16 -45.98
N PRO A 51 5.15 -8.94 -45.18
CA PRO A 51 5.17 -10.38 -45.36
C PRO A 51 3.76 -10.89 -45.13
N GLU A 52 3.25 -11.71 -46.05
CA GLU A 52 1.92 -12.30 -45.96
C GLU A 52 1.77 -13.00 -44.60
N VAL A 53 0.84 -12.52 -43.77
CA VAL A 53 0.56 -13.15 -42.48
C VAL A 53 -0.06 -14.51 -42.78
N PRO A 54 0.58 -15.62 -42.37
CA PRO A 54 0.04 -16.95 -42.65
C PRO A 54 -1.36 -17.07 -42.03
N PRO A 55 -2.31 -17.73 -42.71
CA PRO A 55 -3.72 -17.79 -42.32
C PRO A 55 -3.98 -18.54 -41.00
N ALA A 56 -2.96 -19.18 -40.44
CA ALA A 56 -3.00 -19.81 -39.13
C ALA A 56 -1.65 -19.64 -38.43
N CYS A 57 -1.70 -19.40 -37.12
CA CYS A 57 -0.52 -19.52 -36.27
C CYS A 57 0.01 -20.96 -36.37
N PRO A 58 1.31 -21.19 -36.59
CA PRO A 58 1.88 -22.53 -36.52
C PRO A 58 1.60 -23.13 -35.13
N ASP A 59 1.27 -24.42 -35.09
CA ASP A 59 1.07 -25.14 -33.84
C ASP A 59 2.30 -24.98 -32.96
N ARG A 60 2.15 -24.32 -31.80
CA ARG A 60 3.20 -24.16 -30.78
C ARG A 60 3.33 -25.43 -29.93
N LEU A 61 3.33 -26.58 -30.59
CA LEU A 61 3.58 -27.87 -29.95
C LEU A 61 5.09 -28.05 -29.84
N TYR A 62 5.66 -27.46 -28.79
CA TYR A 62 7.02 -27.78 -28.39
C TYR A 62 6.98 -29.12 -27.65
N PRO A 63 7.78 -30.12 -28.06
CA PRO A 63 7.93 -31.31 -27.25
C PRO A 63 8.47 -30.90 -25.89
N ALA A 64 7.91 -31.46 -24.81
CA ALA A 64 8.49 -31.30 -23.49
C ALA A 64 9.90 -31.91 -23.52
N VAL A 65 10.92 -31.05 -23.46
CA VAL A 65 12.30 -31.48 -23.28
C VAL A 65 12.52 -31.63 -21.79
N LEU A 66 12.88 -32.83 -21.35
CA LEU A 66 13.32 -33.05 -19.98
C LEU A 66 14.67 -32.36 -19.79
N THR A 67 14.66 -31.18 -19.18
CA THR A 67 15.89 -30.49 -18.77
C THR A 67 16.51 -31.25 -17.60
N GLN A 68 17.76 -31.66 -17.74
CA GLN A 68 18.50 -32.25 -16.62
C GLN A 68 19.07 -31.14 -15.73
N ILE A 69 19.10 -31.37 -14.42
CA ILE A 69 19.79 -30.50 -13.48
C ILE A 69 21.28 -30.60 -13.79
N ASP A 70 21.92 -29.46 -14.03
CA ASP A 70 23.37 -29.41 -14.10
C ASP A 70 23.93 -29.50 -12.68
N GLU A 71 24.38 -30.69 -12.29
CA GLU A 71 24.98 -30.94 -10.97
C GLU A 71 26.25 -30.10 -10.75
N SER A 72 26.89 -29.57 -11.79
CA SER A 72 28.03 -28.64 -11.63
C SER A 72 27.62 -27.24 -11.17
N CYS A 73 26.34 -26.89 -11.36
CA CYS A 73 25.72 -25.65 -10.88
C CYS A 73 24.91 -25.85 -9.60
N ARG A 74 25.02 -27.03 -8.97
CA ARG A 74 24.33 -27.33 -7.72
C ARG A 74 24.97 -26.57 -6.57
N PHE A 75 24.19 -25.68 -5.97
CA PHE A 75 24.55 -24.98 -4.73
C PHE A 75 23.70 -25.55 -3.60
N GLU A 76 24.32 -26.26 -2.66
CA GLU A 76 23.67 -26.58 -1.38
C GLU A 76 23.73 -25.34 -0.47
N PRO A 77 22.58 -24.72 -0.14
CA PRO A 77 22.58 -23.60 0.78
C PRO A 77 23.06 -24.09 2.15
N PRO A 78 23.92 -23.31 2.84
CA PRO A 78 24.30 -23.64 4.21
C PRO A 78 23.05 -23.66 5.09
N VAL A 79 22.89 -24.73 5.88
CA VAL A 79 21.87 -24.78 6.92
C VAL A 79 22.35 -23.91 8.08
N VAL A 80 21.74 -22.73 8.22
CA VAL A 80 22.00 -21.83 9.35
C VAL A 80 20.82 -21.88 10.32
N THR A 81 21.13 -21.81 11.62
CA THR A 81 20.10 -21.69 12.66
C THR A 81 19.70 -20.22 12.80
N TYR A 82 18.42 -19.92 12.66
CA TYR A 82 17.85 -18.62 12.97
C TYR A 82 17.28 -18.64 14.41
N THR A 83 17.88 -17.86 15.30
CA THR A 83 17.49 -17.78 16.73
C THR A 83 17.11 -16.33 17.06
N PRO A 84 15.91 -15.86 16.65
CA PRO A 84 15.48 -14.50 16.93
C PRO A 84 15.30 -14.30 18.43
N VAL A 85 15.62 -13.08 18.90
CA VAL A 85 15.28 -12.60 20.24
C VAL A 85 14.27 -11.47 20.10
N VAL A 86 13.31 -11.41 21.02
CA VAL A 86 12.35 -10.31 21.05
C VAL A 86 13.10 -9.07 21.52
N GLU A 87 13.10 -8.04 20.68
CA GLU A 87 13.65 -6.73 21.03
C GLU A 87 12.67 -5.96 21.92
N TRP A 88 11.43 -5.84 21.46
CA TRP A 88 10.32 -5.24 22.21
C TRP A 88 8.98 -5.85 21.82
N ASN A 89 7.94 -5.59 22.62
CA ASN A 89 6.57 -6.00 22.35
C ASN A 89 5.58 -5.05 23.01
N ILE A 90 4.59 -4.59 22.25
CA ILE A 90 3.46 -3.81 22.76
C ILE A 90 2.24 -4.73 22.86
N SER A 91 1.77 -4.98 24.08
CA SER A 91 0.59 -5.83 24.34
C SER A 91 -0.72 -5.04 24.44
N SER A 92 -0.64 -3.72 24.61
CA SER A 92 -1.78 -2.83 24.77
C SER A 92 -1.37 -1.40 24.43
N PHE A 93 -2.33 -0.60 24.00
CA PHE A 93 -2.14 0.82 23.71
C PHE A 93 -2.89 1.68 24.74
N ASP A 94 -2.39 2.87 25.03
CA ASP A 94 -3.08 3.83 25.90
C ASP A 94 -4.36 4.35 25.23
N GLU A 95 -4.25 4.77 23.97
CA GLU A 95 -5.38 5.17 23.15
C GLU A 95 -6.03 3.97 22.46
N PHE A 96 -7.36 3.90 22.50
CA PHE A 96 -8.15 2.80 21.92
C PHE A 96 -7.64 1.43 22.40
N SER A 97 -7.47 1.27 23.71
CA SER A 97 -6.84 0.11 24.35
C SER A 97 -7.50 -1.25 24.07
N HIS A 98 -8.73 -1.27 23.57
CA HIS A 98 -9.46 -2.48 23.17
C HIS A 98 -9.16 -2.93 21.72
N LEU A 99 -8.41 -2.12 20.96
CA LEU A 99 -7.97 -2.41 19.59
C LEU A 99 -6.54 -2.92 19.61
N THR A 100 -6.38 -4.22 19.84
CA THR A 100 -5.09 -4.90 20.04
C THR A 100 -4.78 -5.91 18.95
N GLU A 101 -5.72 -6.18 18.05
CA GLU A 101 -5.59 -7.20 17.03
C GLU A 101 -4.98 -6.61 15.77
N GLN A 102 -4.19 -7.41 15.05
CA GLN A 102 -3.49 -7.00 13.84
C GLN A 102 -3.84 -7.95 12.70
N GLN A 103 -4.44 -7.42 11.64
CA GLN A 103 -4.89 -8.22 10.48
C GLN A 103 -4.22 -7.81 9.16
N SER A 104 -3.48 -6.71 9.15
CA SER A 104 -2.70 -6.24 8.01
C SER A 104 -1.21 -6.27 8.30
N ALA A 105 -0.40 -6.25 7.24
CA ALA A 105 1.04 -6.05 7.40
C ALA A 105 1.31 -4.61 7.87
N PRO A 106 2.26 -4.41 8.79
CA PRO A 106 2.76 -3.07 9.06
C PRO A 106 3.57 -2.56 7.87
N VAL A 107 3.70 -1.23 7.76
CA VAL A 107 4.66 -0.57 6.88
C VAL A 107 5.66 0.20 7.72
N VAL A 108 6.88 0.36 7.19
CA VAL A 108 8.01 0.97 7.90
C VAL A 108 8.58 2.10 7.06
N GLY A 109 8.80 3.26 7.66
CA GLY A 109 9.35 4.46 7.02
C GLY A 109 9.82 5.48 8.04
N GLN A 110 10.40 6.61 7.60
CA GLN A 110 10.84 7.68 8.49
C GLN A 110 9.76 8.76 8.57
N PHE A 111 9.34 9.15 9.78
CA PHE A 111 8.35 10.22 10.00
C PHE A 111 8.72 11.17 11.14
N THR A 112 9.80 10.90 11.87
CA THR A 112 10.21 11.69 13.03
C THR A 112 11.70 12.01 13.03
N ASP A 113 12.02 13.25 13.39
CA ASP A 113 13.38 13.72 13.68
C ASP A 113 13.70 13.38 15.15
N ASP A 114 14.29 12.20 15.36
CA ASP A 114 14.59 11.65 16.69
C ASP A 114 15.91 12.20 17.25
N ASN A 115 16.79 12.64 16.36
CA ASN A 115 18.11 13.16 16.71
C ASN A 115 18.13 14.70 16.91
N ALA A 116 17.03 15.37 16.56
CA ALA A 116 16.77 16.80 16.66
C ALA A 116 17.69 17.68 15.79
N ASP A 117 18.11 17.21 14.62
CA ASP A 117 18.90 17.98 13.66
C ASP A 117 18.05 18.76 12.63
N GLY A 118 16.73 18.56 12.65
CA GLY A 118 15.76 19.21 11.79
C GLY A 118 15.56 18.52 10.44
N VAL A 119 16.04 17.29 10.27
CA VAL A 119 15.87 16.47 9.08
C VAL A 119 15.29 15.12 9.48
N VAL A 120 14.39 14.57 8.66
CA VAL A 120 13.89 13.20 8.81
C VAL A 120 14.62 12.33 7.80
N ASP A 121 15.62 11.55 8.22
CA ASP A 121 16.44 10.76 7.30
C ASP A 121 16.88 9.40 7.86
N ALA A 122 17.91 8.78 7.27
CA ALA A 122 18.37 7.45 7.63
C ALA A 122 19.08 7.38 9.00
N ASP A 123 19.41 8.52 9.60
CA ASP A 123 20.01 8.62 10.92
C ASP A 123 18.95 8.61 12.07
N ASP A 124 17.66 8.69 11.74
CA ASP A 124 16.53 8.57 12.68
C ASP A 124 16.02 7.13 12.87
N VAL A 125 15.23 6.90 13.92
CA VAL A 125 14.62 5.59 14.19
C VAL A 125 13.41 5.42 13.26
N PRO A 126 13.38 4.38 12.40
CA PRO A 126 12.24 4.17 11.50
C PRO A 126 10.97 3.89 12.27
N ASP A 127 9.87 4.53 11.89
CA ASP A 127 8.55 4.27 12.45
C ASP A 127 7.85 3.10 11.76
N ILE A 128 6.88 2.57 12.48
CA ILE A 128 5.98 1.50 12.07
C ILE A 128 4.56 2.08 12.03
N VAL A 129 3.96 2.05 10.84
CA VAL A 129 2.55 2.39 10.66
C VAL A 129 1.72 1.11 10.51
N THR A 130 0.69 0.98 11.33
CA THR A 130 -0.12 -0.24 11.37
C THR A 130 -1.60 0.04 11.67
N VAL A 131 -2.47 -0.85 11.21
CA VAL A 131 -3.91 -0.82 11.52
C VAL A 131 -4.24 -1.87 12.56
N SER A 132 -4.64 -1.42 13.74
CA SER A 132 -5.14 -2.30 14.81
C SER A 132 -6.67 -2.33 14.82
N ASN A 133 -7.24 -3.46 15.24
CA ASN A 133 -8.69 -3.65 15.33
C ASN A 133 -9.09 -4.46 16.57
N SER A 134 -10.39 -4.73 16.71
CA SER A 134 -10.94 -5.70 17.65
C SER A 134 -11.65 -6.82 16.90
N LEU A 135 -11.63 -8.04 17.45
CA LEU A 135 -12.50 -9.14 16.99
C LEU A 135 -13.96 -8.96 17.48
N LEU A 136 -14.21 -8.01 18.37
CA LEU A 136 -15.51 -7.78 19.01
C LEU A 136 -16.25 -6.54 18.47
N SER A 137 -15.60 -5.73 17.65
CA SER A 137 -16.20 -4.54 17.01
C SER A 137 -15.68 -4.36 15.59
N THR A 138 -16.29 -3.44 14.85
CA THR A 138 -15.83 -3.00 13.53
C THR A 138 -14.84 -1.84 13.62
N ASP A 139 -14.48 -1.43 14.83
CA ASP A 139 -13.62 -0.28 15.06
C ASP A 139 -12.18 -0.63 14.73
N VAL A 140 -11.47 0.36 14.19
CA VAL A 140 -10.06 0.25 13.86
C VAL A 140 -9.35 1.52 14.31
N ALA A 141 -8.03 1.42 14.49
CA ALA A 141 -7.16 2.56 14.68
C ALA A 141 -5.91 2.37 13.82
N LEU A 142 -5.60 3.37 12.99
CA LEU A 142 -4.27 3.52 12.40
C LEU A 142 -3.35 4.10 13.48
N ARG A 143 -2.15 3.56 13.59
CA ARG A 143 -1.18 3.94 14.61
C ARG A 143 0.18 4.13 13.96
N MET A 144 0.92 5.11 14.45
CA MET A 144 2.34 5.30 14.16
C MET A 144 3.14 5.08 15.44
N ILE A 145 4.10 4.17 15.37
CA ILE A 145 4.85 3.64 16.51
C ILE A 145 6.33 3.74 16.15
N SER A 146 7.18 4.28 17.01
CA SER A 146 8.62 4.25 16.75
C SER A 146 9.13 2.81 16.64
N GLY A 147 10.07 2.56 15.74
CA GLY A 147 10.57 1.21 15.44
C GLY A 147 11.32 0.53 16.58
N ASP A 148 11.72 1.28 17.60
CA ASP A 148 12.29 0.74 18.85
C ASP A 148 11.22 0.42 19.92
N GLY A 149 9.94 0.67 19.61
CA GLY A 149 8.79 0.42 20.47
C GLY A 149 8.67 1.36 21.68
N THR A 150 9.45 2.44 21.75
CA THR A 150 9.46 3.34 22.91
C THR A 150 8.26 4.27 22.96
N VAL A 151 7.68 4.63 21.81
CA VAL A 151 6.61 5.61 21.70
C VAL A 151 5.59 5.24 20.63
N VAL A 152 4.33 5.55 20.91
CA VAL A 152 3.26 5.61 19.91
C VAL A 152 3.03 7.09 19.62
N HIS A 153 3.52 7.60 18.50
CA HIS A 153 3.47 9.02 18.16
C HIS A 153 2.02 9.52 18.04
N TRP A 154 1.15 8.71 17.45
CA TRP A 154 -0.29 9.00 17.39
C TRP A 154 -1.13 7.74 17.11
N SER A 155 -2.41 7.83 17.42
CA SER A 155 -3.43 6.84 17.06
C SER A 155 -4.68 7.56 16.53
N ARG A 156 -5.29 7.04 15.45
CA ARG A 156 -6.44 7.68 14.82
C ARG A 156 -7.43 6.69 14.23
N GLN A 157 -8.71 6.89 14.53
CA GLN A 157 -9.81 6.08 13.96
C GLN A 157 -10.50 6.77 12.78
N ILE A 158 -10.65 8.09 12.84
CA ILE A 158 -11.49 8.86 11.92
C ILE A 158 -10.70 10.05 11.34
N TRP A 159 -10.83 10.24 10.04
CA TRP A 159 -10.46 11.44 9.30
C TRP A 159 -11.70 12.06 8.69
N VAL A 160 -11.79 13.39 8.67
CA VAL A 160 -12.87 14.09 7.97
C VAL A 160 -12.35 14.53 6.62
N VAL A 161 -12.87 13.95 5.55
CA VAL A 161 -12.52 14.30 4.16
C VAL A 161 -13.81 14.79 3.50
N ASP A 162 -13.81 16.04 3.03
CA ASP A 162 -14.99 16.68 2.42
C ASP A 162 -16.27 16.61 3.27
N GLY A 163 -16.11 16.68 4.60
CA GLY A 163 -17.21 16.59 5.56
C GLY A 163 -17.74 15.18 5.82
N GLN A 164 -17.08 14.15 5.28
CA GLN A 164 -17.39 12.75 5.54
C GLN A 164 -16.36 12.10 6.47
N ASP A 165 -16.85 11.31 7.41
CA ASP A 165 -16.01 10.49 8.28
C ASP A 165 -15.47 9.29 7.49
N MET A 166 -14.16 9.24 7.35
CA MET A 166 -13.38 8.16 6.75
C MET A 166 -12.68 7.37 7.85
N THR A 167 -12.67 6.04 7.73
CA THR A 167 -11.95 5.12 8.63
C THR A 167 -11.08 4.16 7.83
N ALA A 168 -10.02 3.65 8.45
CA ALA A 168 -9.25 2.56 7.88
C ALA A 168 -10.09 1.27 7.80
N ILE A 169 -9.59 0.28 7.08
CA ILE A 169 -10.17 -1.07 7.01
C ILE A 169 -9.23 -2.03 7.72
N ALA A 170 -9.73 -2.89 8.60
CA ALA A 170 -8.88 -3.75 9.46
C ALA A 170 -7.86 -4.59 8.69
N ALA A 171 -8.22 -5.08 7.50
CA ALA A 171 -7.35 -5.89 6.64
C ALA A 171 -6.64 -5.09 5.54
N SER A 172 -6.74 -3.76 5.52
CA SER A 172 -5.98 -2.94 4.57
C SER A 172 -4.58 -2.66 5.11
N THR A 173 -3.57 -2.88 4.27
CA THR A 173 -2.20 -2.43 4.54
C THR A 173 -2.10 -0.97 4.09
N PRO A 174 -1.65 -0.05 4.96
CA PRO A 174 -1.44 1.34 4.56
C PRO A 174 -0.35 1.46 3.49
N ALA A 175 -0.34 2.57 2.77
CA ALA A 175 0.77 2.98 1.91
C ALA A 175 1.35 4.27 2.46
N ILE A 176 2.67 4.42 2.35
CA ILE A 176 3.41 5.58 2.85
C ILE A 176 4.31 6.11 1.75
N GLY A 177 4.57 7.41 1.78
CA GLY A 177 5.47 8.11 0.88
C GLY A 177 5.25 9.61 0.95
N ASP A 178 6.30 10.34 0.64
CA ASP A 178 6.27 11.78 0.40
C ASP A 178 5.44 12.05 -0.87
N VAL A 179 4.28 12.68 -0.70
CA VAL A 179 3.30 12.89 -1.78
C VAL A 179 3.34 14.30 -2.37
N ASP A 180 3.97 15.25 -1.67
CA ASP A 180 4.05 16.67 -2.01
C ASP A 180 5.47 17.19 -2.25
N LEU A 181 6.48 16.32 -2.12
CA LEU A 181 7.89 16.56 -2.41
C LEU A 181 8.52 17.63 -1.52
N ASP A 182 8.18 17.60 -0.23
CA ASP A 182 8.79 18.45 0.79
C ASP A 182 9.73 17.70 1.75
N ASP A 183 10.08 16.45 1.40
CA ASP A 183 10.98 15.58 2.16
C ASP A 183 10.47 15.24 3.58
N GLU A 184 9.13 15.19 3.76
CA GLU A 184 8.41 14.71 4.96
C GLU A 184 7.53 13.46 4.72
#